data_AF-A0A7S1FMQ8-F1
#
_entry.id   AF-A0A7S1FMQ8-F1
#
_cell.length_a   1.000
_cell.length_b   1.000
_cell.length_c   1.000
_cell.angle_alpha   90.00
_cell.angle_beta   90.00
_cell.angle_gamma   90.00
#
_symmetry.space_group_name_H-M   'P 1'
#
loop_
_entity.id
_entity.type
_entity.pdbx_description
1 polymer ?
#
loop_
_entity_poly.entity_id
_entity_poly.type
_entity_poly.pdbx_seq_one_letter_code
_entity_poly.pdbx_strand_id
1 'polypeptide(L)'
;MGDIEYWRDSFQSELSTLPEIIRDIDRVRKKGPYAIQSAIRNAEDQLKKCSNIQKSYKLELRLMVGMPVEKKKYENDLQELENELRECNDKLDDAKARAQRSELMSGANNEGPDPERDGDQMLMEAGKIQDKTKESLMTTQNLIHESKEVGVTTLEELNRQRNQIVRVTDDVMAIEGELARAEKLIKTFGRRMATDKFIQCFTCVNILLLLGVVCFIFFVQEDNQYVLLPCDPNETNSESFYYCN
;
A
#
# COMPACT_ATOMS: atom_id res chain seq x y z
N MET A 1 3.86 8.76 -2.22
CA MET A 1 5.22 9.14 -1.76
C MET A 1 5.20 9.72 -0.35
N GLY A 2 4.20 10.50 0.05
CA GLY A 2 4.15 11.08 1.42
C GLY A 2 4.06 10.06 2.55
N ASP A 3 3.42 8.91 2.33
CA ASP A 3 3.17 7.94 3.41
C ASP A 3 4.47 7.28 3.90
N ILE A 4 5.39 6.91 3.00
CA ILE A 4 6.66 6.29 3.40
C ILE A 4 7.60 7.27 4.12
N GLU A 5 7.57 8.54 3.71
CA GLU A 5 8.41 9.59 4.27
C GLU A 5 7.93 9.92 5.68
N TYR A 6 6.60 9.98 5.88
CA TYR A 6 5.98 10.07 7.19
C TYR A 6 6.45 8.96 8.14
N TRP A 7 6.45 7.70 7.70
CA TRP A 7 6.90 6.60 8.55
C TRP A 7 8.41 6.63 8.84
N ARG A 8 9.23 7.04 7.87
CA ARG A 8 10.66 7.25 8.08
C ARG A 8 10.89 8.32 9.16
N ASP A 9 10.29 9.49 9.00
CA ASP A 9 10.47 10.63 9.89
C ASP A 9 9.91 10.33 11.29
N SER A 10 8.75 9.67 11.36
CA SER A 10 8.17 9.22 12.62
C SER A 10 9.06 8.19 13.33
N PHE A 11 9.65 7.25 12.59
CA PHE A 11 10.57 6.27 13.18
C PHE A 11 11.82 6.97 13.71
N GLN A 12 12.43 7.84 12.90
CA GLN A 12 13.63 8.58 13.28
C GLN A 12 13.38 9.48 14.51
N SER A 13 12.25 10.19 14.54
CA SER A 13 11.87 11.03 15.68
C SER A 13 11.71 10.21 16.96
N GLU A 14 10.95 9.12 16.92
CA GLU A 14 10.71 8.29 18.11
C GLU A 14 11.96 7.52 18.57
N LEU A 15 12.84 7.17 17.63
CA LEU A 15 14.12 6.53 17.93
C LEU A 15 15.10 7.51 18.58
N SER A 16 15.10 8.77 18.16
CA SER A 16 15.99 9.80 18.72
C SER A 16 15.74 10.11 20.20
N THR A 17 14.52 9.90 20.70
CA THR A 17 14.15 10.13 22.10
C THR A 17 14.51 8.97 23.02
N LEU A 18 14.61 7.76 22.46
CA LEU A 18 14.86 6.53 23.22
C LEU A 18 16.19 6.54 24.01
N PRO A 19 17.32 7.02 23.48
CA PRO A 19 18.57 7.16 24.24
C PRO A 19 18.46 8.06 25.47
N GLU A 20 17.65 9.12 25.42
CA GLU A 20 17.46 10.01 26.57
C GLU A 20 16.68 9.32 27.68
N ILE A 21 15.62 8.58 27.32
CA ILE A 21 14.83 7.80 28.27
C ILE A 21 15.68 6.70 28.93
N ILE A 22 16.56 6.04 28.17
CA ILE A 22 17.50 5.05 28.72
C ILE A 22 18.47 5.70 29.72
N ARG A 23 19.00 6.89 29.41
CA ARG A 23 19.88 7.64 30.33
C ARG A 23 19.16 8.06 31.62
N ASP A 24 17.85 8.31 31.55
CA ASP A 24 17.06 8.67 32.72
C ASP A 24 16.94 7.52 33.71
N ILE A 25 16.99 6.25 33.28
CA ILE A 25 17.02 5.06 34.16
C ILE A 25 18.19 5.15 35.15
N ASP A 26 19.38 5.50 34.65
CA ASP A 26 20.58 5.63 35.49
C ASP A 26 20.49 6.85 36.44
N ARG A 27 19.80 7.92 36.05
CA ARG A 27 19.62 9.13 36.88
C ARG A 27 18.62 8.90 38.02
N VAL A 28 17.51 8.22 37.74
CA VAL A 28 16.49 7.94 38.76
C VAL A 28 16.90 6.85 39.74
N ARG A 29 18.04 6.18 39.52
CA ARG A 29 18.61 5.18 40.41
C ARG A 29 18.68 5.59 41.88
N LYS A 30 18.95 6.88 42.16
CA LYS A 30 19.05 7.41 43.53
C LYS A 30 17.68 7.61 44.21
N LYS A 31 16.58 7.59 43.46
CA LYS A 31 15.21 7.87 43.96
C LYS A 31 14.50 6.62 44.50
N GLY A 32 15.09 5.44 44.37
CA GLY A 32 14.56 4.18 44.89
C GLY A 32 14.00 3.23 43.81
N PRO A 33 13.64 1.99 44.19
CA PRO A 33 13.33 0.89 43.27
C PRO A 33 12.10 1.16 42.39
N TYR A 34 11.05 1.76 42.96
CA TYR A 34 9.84 2.11 42.22
C TYR A 34 10.10 3.08 41.05
N ALA A 35 10.96 4.08 41.28
CA ALA A 35 11.31 5.05 40.24
C ALA A 35 12.08 4.40 39.09
N ILE A 36 12.99 3.47 39.40
CA ILE A 36 13.75 2.71 38.41
C ILE A 36 12.82 1.84 37.57
N GLN A 37 11.93 1.07 38.22
CA GLN A 37 11.00 0.19 37.52
C GLN A 37 10.05 0.98 36.61
N SER A 38 9.59 2.16 37.04
CA SER A 38 8.76 3.04 36.21
C SER A 38 9.50 3.60 34.99
N ALA A 39 10.79 3.93 35.13
CA ALA A 39 11.63 4.41 34.03
C ALA A 39 11.94 3.29 33.03
N ILE A 40 12.21 2.07 33.51
CA ILE A 40 12.39 0.88 32.67
C ILE A 40 11.13 0.63 31.85
N ARG A 41 9.95 0.65 32.50
CA ARG A 41 8.67 0.44 31.81
C ARG A 41 8.43 1.48 30.72
N ASN A 42 8.73 2.76 31.00
CA ASN A 42 8.64 3.82 30.01
C ASN A 42 9.55 3.57 28.79
N ALA A 43 10.80 3.14 29.04
CA ALA A 43 11.73 2.79 27.97
C ALA A 43 11.25 1.58 27.14
N GLU A 44 10.66 0.56 27.77
CA GLU A 44 10.06 -0.59 27.09
C GLU A 44 8.85 -0.20 26.24
N ASP A 45 7.97 0.65 26.77
CA ASP A 45 6.82 1.16 26.03
C ASP A 45 7.26 1.96 24.79
N GLN A 46 8.30 2.78 24.93
CA GLN A 46 8.87 3.53 23.82
C GLN A 46 9.54 2.61 22.78
N LEU A 47 10.30 1.61 23.22
CA LEU A 47 10.89 0.60 22.33
C LEU A 47 9.80 -0.16 21.55
N LYS A 48 8.69 -0.50 22.21
CA LYS A 48 7.54 -1.15 21.57
C LYS A 48 6.89 -0.27 20.51
N LYS A 49 6.76 1.04 20.75
CA LYS A 49 6.28 1.99 19.73
C LYS A 49 7.22 2.01 18.52
N CYS A 50 8.53 2.10 18.73
CA CYS A 50 9.52 2.05 17.66
C CYS A 50 9.42 0.75 16.85
N SER A 51 9.28 -0.40 17.51
CA SER A 51 9.09 -1.70 16.85
C SER A 51 7.78 -1.78 16.03
N ASN A 52 6.71 -1.13 16.50
CA ASN A 52 5.47 -1.05 15.74
C ASN A 52 5.62 -0.17 14.49
N ILE A 53 6.26 0.99 14.62
CA ILE A 53 6.55 1.89 13.49
C ILE A 53 7.43 1.18 12.45
N GLN A 54 8.46 0.44 12.89
CA GLN A 54 9.30 -0.40 12.02
C GLN A 54 8.46 -1.38 11.18
N LYS A 55 7.43 -2.00 11.76
CA LYS A 55 6.53 -2.92 11.03
C LYS A 55 5.69 -2.18 10.00
N SER A 56 5.13 -1.01 10.36
CA SER A 56 4.37 -0.16 9.43
C SER A 56 5.25 0.31 8.27
N TYR A 57 6.47 0.76 8.54
CA TYR A 57 7.42 1.17 7.52
C TYR A 57 7.79 0.01 6.57
N LYS A 58 8.03 -1.19 7.10
CA LYS A 58 8.25 -2.40 6.28
C LYS A 58 7.05 -2.74 5.38
N LEU A 59 5.83 -2.52 5.86
CA LEU A 59 4.62 -2.73 5.07
C LEU A 59 4.55 -1.74 3.90
N GLU A 60 4.77 -0.46 4.16
CA GLU A 60 4.77 0.56 3.09
C GLU A 60 5.86 0.33 2.05
N LEU A 61 7.06 -0.09 2.47
CA LEU A 61 8.14 -0.52 1.57
C LEU A 61 7.73 -1.68 0.66
N ARG A 62 6.84 -2.57 1.12
CA ARG A 62 6.31 -3.68 0.32
C ARG A 62 5.25 -3.19 -0.68
N LEU A 63 4.46 -2.20 -0.31
CA LEU A 63 3.42 -1.61 -1.17
C LEU A 63 4.02 -0.75 -2.30
N MET A 64 5.28 -0.33 -2.17
CA MET A 64 6.03 0.31 -3.25
C MET A 64 6.33 -0.64 -4.41
N VAL A 65 5.45 -0.63 -5.41
CA VAL A 65 5.59 -1.38 -6.67
C VAL A 65 5.98 -0.42 -7.81
N GLY A 66 6.93 -0.82 -8.65
CA GLY A 66 7.28 -0.09 -9.88
C GLY A 66 8.37 0.97 -9.74
N MET A 67 8.93 1.21 -8.55
CA MET A 67 9.99 2.22 -8.30
C MET A 67 11.21 1.62 -7.57
N PRO A 68 12.10 0.87 -8.26
CA PRO A 68 13.18 0.11 -7.61
C PRO A 68 14.29 0.97 -7.02
N VAL A 69 14.58 2.15 -7.60
CA VAL A 69 15.67 3.03 -7.14
C VAL A 69 15.33 3.69 -5.81
N GLU A 70 14.12 4.23 -5.69
CA GLU A 70 13.66 4.86 -4.45
C GLU A 70 13.45 3.84 -3.33
N LYS A 71 12.86 2.68 -3.67
CA LYS A 71 12.70 1.58 -2.72
C LYS A 71 14.04 1.21 -2.07
N LYS A 72 15.11 1.10 -2.87
CA LYS A 72 16.46 0.81 -2.35
C LYS A 72 16.99 1.86 -1.37
N LYS A 73 16.66 3.15 -1.59
CA LYS A 73 17.01 4.22 -0.65
C LYS A 73 16.33 4.00 0.70
N TYR A 74 15.02 3.83 0.70
CA TYR A 74 14.25 3.59 1.94
C TYR A 74 14.61 2.25 2.61
N GLU A 75 15.02 1.24 1.86
CA GLU A 75 15.57 -0.01 2.41
C GLU A 75 16.89 0.22 3.16
N ASN A 76 17.80 1.03 2.62
CA ASN A 76 19.04 1.39 3.31
C ASN A 76 18.75 2.19 4.59
N ASP A 77 17.84 3.17 4.52
CA ASP A 77 17.48 3.98 5.70
C ASP A 77 16.81 3.11 6.77
N LEU A 78 15.95 2.17 6.37
CA LEU A 78 15.37 1.20 7.29
C LEU A 78 16.45 0.37 7.97
N GLN A 79 17.45 -0.09 7.23
CA GLN A 79 18.56 -0.88 7.79
C GLN A 79 19.37 -0.07 8.81
N GLU A 80 19.61 1.21 8.55
CA GLU A 80 20.27 2.12 9.50
C GLU A 80 19.46 2.28 10.79
N LEU A 81 18.17 2.60 10.67
CA LEU A 81 17.26 2.75 11.81
C LEU A 81 17.08 1.44 12.60
N GLU A 82 17.13 0.29 11.93
CA GLU A 82 17.10 -1.02 12.59
C GLU A 82 18.34 -1.29 13.44
N ASN A 83 19.52 -0.91 12.95
CA ASN A 83 20.75 -1.05 13.70
C ASN A 83 20.75 -0.15 14.94
N GLU A 84 20.27 1.09 14.80
CA GLU A 84 20.11 2.02 15.93
C GLU A 84 19.08 1.51 16.95
N LEU A 85 17.94 0.98 16.51
CA LEU A 85 16.94 0.37 17.39
C LEU A 85 17.51 -0.82 18.16
N ARG A 86 18.30 -1.66 17.49
CA ARG A 86 18.98 -2.79 18.12
C ARG A 86 19.98 -2.32 19.17
N GLU A 87 20.80 -1.33 18.86
CA GLU A 87 21.76 -0.76 19.81
C GLU A 87 21.04 -0.16 21.04
N CYS A 88 19.91 0.50 20.84
CA CYS A 88 19.09 1.01 21.94
C CYS A 88 18.46 -0.11 22.78
N ASN A 89 18.01 -1.20 22.15
CA ASN A 89 17.52 -2.38 22.86
C ASN A 89 18.62 -2.98 23.75
N ASP A 90 19.81 -3.18 23.21
CA ASP A 90 20.94 -3.75 23.95
C ASP A 90 21.33 -2.85 25.14
N LYS A 91 21.36 -1.52 24.96
CA LYS A 91 21.59 -0.55 26.05
C LYS A 91 20.51 -0.60 27.14
N LEU A 92 19.26 -0.83 26.75
CA LEU A 92 18.15 -0.96 27.69
C LEU A 92 18.27 -2.26 28.51
N ASP A 93 18.61 -3.38 27.88
CA ASP A 93 18.80 -4.66 28.57
C ASP A 93 19.99 -4.59 29.54
N ASP A 94 21.07 -3.93 29.14
CA ASP A 94 22.20 -3.60 30.00
C ASP A 94 21.80 -2.74 31.21
N ALA A 95 20.96 -1.72 31.01
CA ALA A 95 20.47 -0.86 32.08
C ALA A 95 19.57 -1.64 33.07
N LYS A 96 18.71 -2.54 32.57
CA LYS A 96 17.89 -3.43 33.40
C LYS A 96 18.75 -4.37 34.25
N ALA A 97 19.75 -5.00 33.65
CA ALA A 97 20.65 -5.91 34.37
C ALA A 97 21.41 -5.18 35.50
N ARG A 98 21.88 -3.95 35.23
CA ARG A 98 22.50 -3.09 36.25
C ARG A 98 21.55 -2.73 37.39
N ALA A 99 20.30 -2.38 37.06
CA ALA A 99 19.27 -2.05 38.05
C ALA A 99 18.99 -3.23 38.99
N GLN A 100 18.73 -4.41 38.43
CA GLN A 100 18.42 -5.62 39.21
C GLN A 100 19.59 -6.04 40.12
N ARG A 101 20.83 -5.96 39.63
CA ARG A 101 22.03 -6.26 40.44
C ARG A 101 22.18 -5.28 41.62
N SER A 102 21.85 -4.01 41.42
CA SER A 102 21.93 -2.99 42.47
C SER A 102 20.92 -3.24 43.59
N GLU A 103 19.71 -3.71 43.26
CA GLU A 103 18.69 -4.05 44.25
C GLU A 103 19.10 -5.26 45.09
N LEU A 104 19.66 -6.30 44.47
CA LEU A 104 20.14 -7.48 45.17
C LEU A 104 21.28 -7.17 46.16
N MET A 105 22.20 -6.26 45.80
CA MET A 105 23.28 -5.86 46.70
C MET A 105 22.83 -4.89 47.80
N SER A 106 21.79 -4.09 47.56
CA SER A 106 21.25 -3.17 48.57
C SER A 106 20.51 -3.90 49.71
N GLY A 107 20.01 -5.11 49.46
CA GLY A 107 19.36 -5.94 50.48
C GLY A 107 20.30 -6.55 51.52
N ALA A 108 21.61 -6.61 51.25
CA ALA A 108 22.59 -7.24 52.15
C ALA A 108 23.18 -6.31 53.23
N ASN A 109 22.84 -5.02 53.22
CA ASN A 109 23.44 -4.00 54.08
C ASN A 109 22.50 -3.48 55.19
N ASN A 110 21.33 -4.10 55.43
CA ASN A 110 20.49 -3.72 56.56
C ASN A 110 20.81 -4.59 57.78
N GLU A 111 21.26 -3.92 58.84
CA GLU A 111 21.52 -4.47 60.17
C GLU A 111 20.30 -5.22 60.73
N GLY A 112 20.57 -6.30 61.47
CA GLY A 112 19.60 -7.36 61.80
C GLY A 112 18.37 -6.91 62.60
N PRO A 113 17.20 -7.55 62.38
CA PRO A 113 15.96 -7.15 63.02
C PRO A 113 15.77 -7.78 64.40
N ASP A 114 15.20 -6.98 65.30
CA ASP A 114 14.71 -7.33 66.64
C ASP A 114 13.35 -8.07 66.52
N PRO A 115 13.25 -9.36 66.88
CA PRO A 115 12.17 -10.25 66.45
C PRO A 115 10.79 -9.98 67.07
N GLU A 116 10.68 -9.22 68.16
CA GLU A 116 9.39 -9.02 68.85
C GLU A 116 8.61 -7.78 68.38
N ARG A 117 9.29 -6.73 67.87
CA ARG A 117 8.60 -5.57 67.25
C ARG A 117 8.27 -5.83 65.78
N ASP A 118 8.98 -6.77 65.16
CA ASP A 118 8.83 -7.15 63.76
C ASP A 118 7.52 -7.90 63.49
N GLY A 119 7.07 -8.77 64.41
CA GLY A 119 5.87 -9.59 64.20
C GLY A 119 4.56 -8.80 64.07
N ASP A 120 4.35 -7.82 64.94
CA ASP A 120 3.12 -7.01 64.94
C ASP A 120 3.10 -6.01 63.76
N GLN A 121 4.28 -5.48 63.41
CA GLN A 121 4.46 -4.62 62.24
C GLN A 121 4.27 -5.41 60.93
N MET A 122 4.78 -6.65 60.88
CA MET A 122 4.63 -7.57 59.75
C MET A 122 3.18 -8.02 59.56
N LEU A 123 2.41 -8.26 60.64
CA LEU A 123 0.99 -8.56 60.56
C LEU A 123 0.17 -7.37 60.04
N MET A 124 0.48 -6.16 60.50
CA MET A 124 -0.18 -4.94 60.01
C MET A 124 0.16 -4.67 58.54
N GLU A 125 1.39 -4.95 58.13
CA GLU A 125 1.82 -4.86 56.72
C GLU A 125 1.16 -5.94 55.86
N ALA A 126 1.06 -7.18 56.35
CA ALA A 126 0.35 -8.27 55.68
C ALA A 126 -1.14 -7.94 55.47
N GLY A 127 -1.80 -7.32 56.46
CA GLY A 127 -3.18 -6.84 56.32
C GLY A 127 -3.33 -5.77 55.24
N LYS A 128 -2.43 -4.78 55.20
CA LYS A 128 -2.41 -3.75 54.15
C LYS A 128 -2.15 -4.34 52.76
N ILE A 129 -1.29 -5.34 52.66
CA ILE A 129 -1.05 -6.06 51.40
C ILE A 129 -2.32 -6.81 50.98
N GLN A 130 -2.98 -7.50 51.90
CA GLN A 130 -4.21 -8.23 51.62
C GLN A 130 -5.34 -7.30 51.14
N ASP A 131 -5.50 -6.13 51.75
CA ASP A 131 -6.49 -5.14 51.31
C ASP A 131 -6.19 -4.63 49.89
N LYS A 132 -4.92 -4.33 49.58
CA LYS A 132 -4.49 -3.97 48.23
C LYS A 132 -4.71 -5.11 47.23
N THR A 133 -4.47 -6.36 47.63
CA THR A 133 -4.74 -7.53 46.80
C THR A 133 -6.23 -7.67 46.52
N LYS A 134 -7.09 -7.43 47.52
CA LYS A 134 -8.54 -7.47 47.36
C LYS A 134 -9.04 -6.38 46.42
N GLU A 135 -8.53 -5.17 46.54
CA GLU A 135 -8.82 -4.06 45.62
C GLU A 135 -8.36 -4.37 44.19
N SER A 136 -7.16 -4.93 44.03
CA SER A 136 -6.65 -5.37 42.72
C SER A 136 -7.50 -6.49 42.12
N LEU A 137 -7.99 -7.43 42.94
CA LEU A 137 -8.89 -8.49 42.48
C LEU A 137 -10.25 -7.95 42.03
N MET A 138 -10.84 -7.00 42.75
CA MET A 138 -12.08 -6.34 42.31
C MET A 138 -11.87 -5.59 40.99
N THR A 139 -10.76 -4.87 40.85
CA THR A 139 -10.39 -4.19 39.60
C THR A 139 -10.23 -5.18 38.45
N THR A 140 -9.56 -6.31 38.70
CA THR A 140 -9.36 -7.37 37.70
C THR A 140 -10.69 -8.00 37.30
N GLN A 141 -11.61 -8.22 38.25
CA GLN A 141 -12.94 -8.74 37.97
C GLN A 141 -13.73 -7.78 37.06
N ASN A 142 -13.69 -6.48 37.34
CA ASN A 142 -14.35 -5.48 36.51
C ASN A 142 -13.77 -5.45 35.10
N LEU A 143 -12.44 -5.51 34.97
CA LEU A 143 -11.76 -5.56 33.68
C LEU A 143 -12.10 -6.84 32.89
N ILE A 144 -12.23 -8.00 33.57
CA ILE A 144 -12.69 -9.23 32.92
C ILE A 144 -14.12 -9.08 32.41
N HIS A 145 -14.98 -8.41 33.16
CA HIS A 145 -16.36 -8.18 32.75
C HIS A 145 -16.44 -7.27 31.50
N GLU A 146 -15.69 -6.17 31.49
CA GLU A 146 -15.52 -5.30 30.33
C GLU A 146 -14.91 -6.05 29.13
N SER A 147 -13.88 -6.87 29.37
CA SER A 147 -13.23 -7.68 28.34
C SER A 147 -14.19 -8.72 27.74
N LYS A 148 -15.10 -9.29 28.54
CA LYS A 148 -16.16 -10.18 28.04
C LYS A 148 -17.12 -9.43 27.12
N GLU A 149 -17.53 -8.21 27.48
CA GLU A 149 -18.42 -7.38 26.66
C GLU A 149 -17.77 -7.01 25.31
N VAL A 150 -16.50 -6.59 25.34
CA VAL A 150 -15.72 -6.34 24.11
C VAL A 150 -15.57 -7.62 23.29
N GLY A 151 -15.34 -8.77 23.95
CA GLY A 151 -15.26 -10.08 23.30
C GLY A 151 -16.55 -10.47 22.57
N VAL A 152 -17.72 -10.22 23.18
CA VAL A 152 -19.03 -10.44 22.55
C VAL A 152 -19.20 -9.54 21.33
N THR A 153 -18.95 -8.24 21.48
CA THR A 153 -19.02 -7.26 20.37
C THR A 153 -18.08 -7.63 19.22
N THR A 154 -16.87 -8.09 19.55
CA THR A 154 -15.89 -8.54 18.55
C THR A 154 -16.38 -9.77 17.81
N LEU A 155 -17.02 -10.71 18.49
CA LEU A 155 -17.58 -11.93 17.88
C LEU A 155 -18.74 -11.60 16.94
N GLU A 156 -19.60 -10.65 17.33
CA GLU A 156 -20.66 -10.12 16.47
C GLU A 156 -20.08 -9.44 15.22
N GLU A 157 -19.05 -8.62 15.37
CA GLU A 157 -18.38 -7.94 14.26
C GLU A 157 -17.68 -8.94 13.33
N LEU A 158 -17.00 -9.96 13.85
CA LEU A 158 -16.41 -11.03 13.04
C LEU A 158 -17.49 -11.79 12.25
N ASN A 159 -18.67 -12.00 12.84
CA ASN A 159 -19.78 -12.60 12.13
C ASN A 159 -20.32 -11.68 11.03
N ARG A 160 -20.39 -10.36 11.28
CA ARG A 160 -20.74 -9.35 10.28
C ARG A 160 -19.74 -9.33 9.12
N GLN A 161 -18.44 -9.36 9.41
CA GLN A 161 -17.37 -9.41 8.41
C GLN A 161 -17.42 -10.71 7.60
N ARG A 162 -17.67 -11.86 8.24
CA ARG A 162 -17.90 -13.13 7.52
C ARG A 162 -19.03 -13.00 6.51
N ASN A 163 -20.16 -12.43 6.92
CA ASN A 163 -21.31 -12.22 6.02
C ASN A 163 -20.96 -11.25 4.88
N GLN A 164 -20.12 -10.25 5.12
CA GLN A 164 -19.63 -9.35 4.07
C GLN A 164 -18.74 -10.08 3.06
N ILE A 165 -17.84 -10.96 3.51
CA ILE A 165 -16.99 -11.77 2.62
C ILE A 165 -17.84 -12.68 1.72
N VAL A 166 -18.89 -13.29 2.27
CA VAL A 166 -19.83 -14.10 1.48
C VAL A 166 -20.48 -13.25 0.38
N ARG A 167 -20.97 -12.05 0.71
CA ARG A 167 -21.55 -11.13 -0.28
C ARG A 167 -20.56 -10.70 -1.36
N VAL A 168 -19.33 -10.37 -0.98
CA VAL A 168 -18.27 -10.02 -1.94
C VAL A 168 -17.98 -11.20 -2.88
N THR A 169 -18.01 -12.43 -2.36
CA THR A 169 -17.82 -13.62 -3.18
C THR A 169 -18.96 -13.79 -4.19
N ASP A 170 -20.20 -13.57 -3.76
CA ASP A 170 -21.38 -13.60 -4.66
C ASP A 170 -21.28 -12.51 -5.74
N ASP A 171 -20.85 -11.29 -5.37
CA ASP A 171 -20.65 -10.18 -6.31
C ASP A 171 -19.53 -10.48 -7.32
N VAL A 172 -18.45 -11.14 -6.90
CA VAL A 172 -17.37 -11.56 -7.81
C VAL A 172 -17.89 -12.57 -8.83
N MET A 173 -18.70 -13.54 -8.42
CA MET A 173 -19.34 -14.48 -9.36
C MET A 173 -20.28 -13.75 -10.34
N ALA A 174 -20.96 -12.70 -9.90
CA ALA A 174 -21.78 -11.87 -10.79
C ALA A 174 -20.93 -11.08 -11.82
N ILE A 175 -19.76 -10.56 -11.40
CA ILE A 175 -18.82 -9.85 -12.28
C ILE A 175 -18.28 -10.79 -13.38
N GLU A 176 -18.00 -12.06 -13.08
CA GLU A 176 -17.59 -13.03 -14.11
C GLU A 176 -18.67 -13.18 -15.20
N GLY A 177 -19.94 -13.15 -14.82
CA GLY A 177 -21.07 -13.17 -15.75
C GLY A 177 -21.14 -11.93 -16.65
N GLU A 178 -20.89 -10.74 -16.09
CA GLU A 178 -20.83 -9.49 -16.85
C GLU A 178 -19.60 -9.44 -17.77
N LEU A 179 -18.45 -9.98 -17.33
CA LEU A 179 -17.26 -10.10 -18.16
C LEU A 179 -17.50 -11.02 -19.37
N ALA A 180 -18.18 -12.15 -19.17
CA ALA A 180 -18.56 -13.05 -20.27
C ALA A 180 -19.52 -12.38 -21.28
N ARG A 181 -20.38 -11.46 -20.81
CA ARG A 181 -21.24 -10.65 -21.69
C ARG A 181 -20.44 -9.61 -22.46
N ALA A 182 -19.50 -8.93 -21.79
CA ALA A 182 -18.59 -7.98 -22.41
C ALA A 182 -17.74 -8.64 -23.51
N GLU A 183 -17.22 -9.85 -23.28
CA GLU A 183 -16.47 -10.62 -24.27
C GLU A 183 -17.33 -10.95 -25.51
N LYS A 184 -18.57 -11.41 -25.32
CA LYS A 184 -19.51 -11.65 -26.43
C LYS A 184 -19.79 -10.39 -27.23
N LEU A 185 -19.92 -9.26 -26.55
CA LEU A 185 -20.15 -7.96 -27.16
C LEU A 185 -18.92 -7.49 -27.97
N ILE A 186 -17.71 -7.63 -27.42
CA ILE A 186 -16.45 -7.36 -28.14
C ILE A 186 -16.32 -8.26 -29.38
N LYS A 187 -16.60 -9.56 -29.26
CA LYS A 187 -16.58 -10.49 -30.41
C LYS A 187 -17.56 -10.07 -31.50
N THR A 188 -18.73 -9.57 -31.10
CA THR A 188 -19.75 -9.06 -32.04
C THR A 188 -19.27 -7.78 -32.73
N PHE A 189 -18.65 -6.85 -31.99
CA PHE A 189 -18.03 -5.66 -32.58
C PHE A 189 -16.89 -6.02 -33.53
N GLY A 190 -16.02 -6.96 -33.16
CA GLY A 190 -14.94 -7.44 -34.03
C GLY A 190 -15.47 -7.99 -35.35
N ARG A 191 -16.56 -8.78 -35.33
CA ARG A 191 -17.20 -9.29 -36.56
C ARG A 191 -17.80 -8.18 -37.43
N ARG A 192 -18.46 -7.19 -36.81
CA ARG A 192 -19.01 -6.03 -37.52
C ARG A 192 -17.90 -5.19 -38.15
N MET A 193 -16.82 -4.94 -37.41
CA MET A 193 -15.65 -4.21 -37.89
C MET A 193 -14.96 -4.93 -39.04
N ALA A 194 -14.80 -6.26 -38.97
CA ALA A 194 -14.27 -7.03 -40.09
C ALA A 194 -15.15 -6.87 -41.35
N THR A 195 -16.47 -6.95 -41.20
CA THR A 195 -17.42 -6.78 -42.32
C THR A 195 -17.32 -5.37 -42.92
N ASP A 196 -17.23 -4.34 -42.08
CA ASP A 196 -17.03 -2.96 -42.50
C ASP A 196 -15.72 -2.78 -43.28
N LYS A 197 -14.62 -3.40 -42.82
CA LYS A 197 -13.34 -3.41 -43.56
C LYS A 197 -13.43 -4.14 -44.90
N PHE A 198 -14.17 -5.25 -44.98
CA PHE A 198 -14.41 -5.95 -46.25
C PHE A 198 -15.19 -5.09 -47.24
N ILE A 199 -16.27 -4.43 -46.80
CA ILE A 199 -17.05 -3.52 -47.64
C ILE A 199 -16.17 -2.35 -48.11
N GLN A 200 -15.39 -1.75 -47.21
CA GLN A 200 -14.46 -0.67 -47.56
C GLN A 200 -13.44 -1.11 -48.62
N CYS A 201 -12.88 -2.32 -48.49
CA CYS A 201 -11.94 -2.89 -49.47
C CYS A 201 -12.61 -3.08 -50.85
N PHE A 202 -13.81 -3.67 -50.89
CA PHE A 202 -14.55 -3.88 -52.14
C PHE A 202 -14.86 -2.56 -52.86
N THR A 203 -15.29 -1.54 -52.12
CA THR A 203 -15.54 -0.20 -52.68
C THR A 203 -14.27 0.43 -53.25
N CYS A 204 -13.15 0.33 -52.55
CA CYS A 204 -11.85 0.85 -53.02
C CYS A 204 -11.42 0.20 -54.35
N VAL A 205 -11.53 -1.14 -54.44
CA VAL A 205 -11.19 -1.89 -55.67
C VAL A 205 -12.09 -1.48 -56.84
N ASN A 206 -13.39 -1.32 -56.62
CA ASN A 206 -14.31 -0.89 -57.68
C ASN A 206 -14.00 0.51 -58.21
N ILE A 207 -13.66 1.45 -57.33
CA ILE A 207 -13.28 2.82 -57.73
C ILE A 207 -12.00 2.81 -58.56
N LEU A 208 -10.97 2.04 -58.13
CA LEU A 208 -9.73 1.90 -58.88
C LEU A 208 -9.95 1.28 -60.27
N LEU A 209 -10.83 0.28 -60.36
CA LEU A 209 -11.19 -0.33 -61.64
C LEU A 209 -11.87 0.66 -62.57
N LEU A 210 -12.84 1.45 -62.07
CA LEU A 210 -13.54 2.46 -62.86
C LEU A 210 -12.57 3.53 -63.38
N LEU A 211 -11.70 4.04 -62.51
CA LEU A 211 -10.65 4.98 -62.92
C LEU A 211 -9.71 4.38 -63.97
N GLY A 212 -9.33 3.10 -63.81
CA GLY A 212 -8.50 2.38 -64.78
C GLY A 212 -9.15 2.31 -66.16
N VAL A 213 -10.44 2.01 -66.24
CA VAL A 213 -11.19 1.96 -67.51
C VAL A 213 -11.28 3.36 -68.15
N VAL A 214 -11.59 4.39 -67.37
CA VAL A 214 -11.65 5.77 -67.89
C VAL A 214 -10.29 6.22 -68.43
N CYS A 215 -9.21 5.96 -67.69
CA CYS A 215 -7.85 6.26 -68.14
C CYS A 215 -7.49 5.48 -69.41
N PHE A 216 -7.88 4.20 -69.50
CA PHE A 216 -7.63 3.39 -70.70
C PHE A 216 -8.35 3.96 -71.93
N ILE A 217 -9.63 4.33 -71.81
CA ILE A 217 -10.39 4.94 -72.92
C ILE A 217 -9.74 6.27 -73.33
N PHE A 218 -9.40 7.13 -72.36
CA PHE A 218 -8.76 8.42 -72.66
C PHE A 218 -7.43 8.24 -73.40
N PHE A 219 -6.58 7.33 -72.92
CA PHE A 219 -5.28 7.05 -73.53
C PHE A 219 -5.42 6.44 -74.94
N VAL A 220 -6.38 5.52 -75.14
CA VAL A 220 -6.69 4.97 -76.47
C VAL A 220 -7.29 6.02 -77.41
N GLN A 221 -8.00 7.02 -76.88
CA GLN A 221 -8.62 8.08 -77.68
C GLN A 221 -7.61 9.13 -78.16
N GLU A 222 -6.51 9.37 -77.44
CA GLU A 222 -5.39 10.21 -77.90
C GLU A 222 -4.72 9.67 -79.17
N ASP A 223 -4.71 8.35 -79.40
CA ASP A 223 -4.15 7.75 -80.63
C ASP A 223 -5.03 7.98 -81.88
N ASN A 224 -6.28 8.43 -81.73
CA ASN A 224 -7.27 8.46 -82.83
C ASN A 224 -7.60 9.86 -83.38
N GLN A 225 -6.81 10.90 -83.04
CA GLN A 225 -7.09 12.28 -83.47
C GLN A 225 -5.93 12.93 -84.25
N TYR A 226 -5.50 12.35 -85.37
CA TYR A 226 -4.67 13.05 -86.37
C TYR A 226 -4.93 12.55 -87.81
N VAL A 227 -6.11 12.83 -88.37
CA VAL A 227 -6.31 12.81 -89.82
C VAL A 227 -7.12 14.03 -90.24
N LEU A 228 -6.44 15.16 -90.39
CA LEU A 228 -6.91 16.28 -91.22
C LEU A 228 -6.04 16.28 -92.48
N LEU A 229 -6.60 15.79 -93.59
CA LEU A 229 -5.98 15.92 -94.91
C LEU A 229 -6.07 17.38 -95.40
N PRO A 230 -5.08 17.88 -96.15
CA PRO A 230 -5.12 19.21 -96.75
C PRO A 230 -6.14 19.26 -97.90
N CYS A 231 -7.06 20.24 -97.86
CA CYS A 231 -7.88 20.57 -99.04
C CYS A 231 -7.02 21.35 -100.05
N ASP A 232 -6.86 20.75 -101.23
CA ASP A 232 -6.20 21.32 -102.42
C ASP A 232 -7.06 22.47 -103.00
N PRO A 233 -6.50 23.66 -103.29
CA PRO A 233 -7.28 24.85 -103.67
C PRO A 233 -7.75 24.88 -105.14
N ASN A 234 -7.86 23.76 -105.88
CA ASN A 234 -8.08 23.82 -107.33
C ASN A 234 -9.23 22.96 -107.89
N GLU A 235 -10.33 22.83 -107.15
CA GLU A 235 -11.56 22.23 -107.68
C GLU A 235 -12.68 23.28 -107.81
N THR A 236 -12.76 23.86 -108.99
CA THR A 236 -13.90 24.66 -109.44
C THR A 236 -15.08 23.73 -109.72
N ASN A 237 -16.03 23.63 -108.79
CA ASN A 237 -17.43 23.49 -109.15
C ASN A 237 -18.31 24.09 -108.04
N SER A 238 -19.19 24.98 -108.51
CA SER A 238 -20.08 25.84 -107.74
C SER A 238 -21.09 25.06 -106.92
N GLU A 239 -21.39 25.61 -105.74
CA GLU A 239 -22.42 25.20 -104.77
C GLU A 239 -22.00 24.13 -103.75
N SER A 240 -20.87 24.37 -103.07
CA SER A 240 -20.67 23.93 -101.69
C SER A 240 -21.02 25.06 -100.72
N PHE A 241 -22.00 24.82 -99.86
CA PHE A 241 -22.22 25.62 -98.66
C PHE A 241 -22.27 24.69 -97.46
N TYR A 242 -21.13 24.11 -97.11
CA TYR A 242 -20.91 23.52 -95.80
C TYR A 242 -20.42 24.63 -94.88
N TYR A 243 -21.26 25.02 -93.91
CA TYR A 243 -20.80 25.73 -92.74
C TYR A 243 -19.93 24.77 -91.92
N CYS A 244 -18.69 25.20 -91.73
CA CYS A 244 -17.76 24.71 -90.73
C CYS A 244 -18.34 24.95 -89.33
N ASN A 245 -18.36 23.92 -88.48
CA ASN A 245 -18.41 24.05 -87.03
C ASN A 245 -17.58 22.93 -86.41
#